data_AF-A0A438FHC8-F1
#
_entry.id   AF-A0A438FHC8-F1
#
_cell.length_a   1.000
_cell.length_b   1.000
_cell.length_c   1.000
_cell.angle_alpha   90.00
_cell.angle_beta   90.00
_cell.angle_gamma   90.00
#
_symmetry.space_group_name_H-M   'P 1'
#
loop_
_entity.id
_entity.type
_entity.pdbx_description
1 polymer ?
#
loop_
_entity_poly.entity_id
_entity_poly.type
_entity_poly.pdbx_seq_one_letter_code
_entity_poly.pdbx_strand_id
1 'polypeptide(L)'
;MKTISLLLSLLLIALALKPFPVAAEAAPDPERRWWPHPGQHWNETCPLDVVQEQHEVSNGLPLMFIPVNPKKGVIRVSTDHNIEFSAATICVQSTVWKLEYDESSGQQFVTTGGVEGNPGRGTLSNWFKIEKYEDDNNLVFCPTVV
;
A
#
# COMPACT_ATOMS: atom_id res chain seq x y z
N MET A 1 14.69 -24.63 10.09
CA MET A 1 15.47 -23.46 9.60
C MET A 1 14.65 -22.41 8.83
N LYS A 2 13.49 -22.73 8.22
CA LYS A 2 12.71 -21.73 7.47
C LYS A 2 11.96 -20.71 8.38
N THR A 3 11.42 -21.15 9.51
CA THR A 3 10.58 -20.30 10.39
C THR A 3 11.30 -19.10 11.00
N ILE A 4 12.56 -19.27 11.43
CA ILE A 4 13.36 -18.18 12.04
C ILE A 4 13.72 -17.11 11.00
N SER A 5 14.04 -17.53 9.76
CA SER A 5 14.35 -16.59 8.67
C SER A 5 13.12 -15.76 8.30
N LEU A 6 11.94 -16.38 8.19
CA LEU A 6 10.70 -15.65 7.91
C LEU A 6 10.37 -14.64 9.01
N LEU A 7 10.50 -15.01 10.28
CA LEU A 7 10.25 -14.12 11.42
C LEU A 7 11.22 -12.93 11.45
N LEU A 8 12.51 -13.15 11.17
CA LEU A 8 13.49 -12.06 11.06
C LEU A 8 13.19 -11.12 9.89
N SER A 9 12.80 -11.68 8.74
CA SER A 9 12.41 -10.88 7.58
C SER A 9 11.15 -10.05 7.85
N LEU A 10 10.15 -10.62 8.51
CA LEU A 10 8.93 -9.92 8.93
C LEU A 10 9.23 -8.79 9.92
N LEU A 11 10.13 -9.03 10.88
CA LEU A 11 10.52 -8.02 11.87
C LEU A 11 11.21 -6.81 11.23
N LEU A 12 12.08 -7.04 10.24
CA LEU A 12 12.75 -5.96 9.50
C LEU A 12 11.78 -5.13 8.66
N ILE A 13 10.77 -5.78 8.06
CA ILE A 13 9.74 -5.10 7.27
C ILE A 13 8.82 -4.27 8.16
N ALA A 14 8.45 -4.77 9.35
CA ALA A 14 7.65 -4.01 10.31
C ALA A 14 8.37 -2.75 10.83
N LEU A 15 9.71 -2.76 10.90
CA LEU A 15 10.48 -1.58 11.28
C LEU A 15 10.50 -0.50 10.19
N ALA A 16 10.37 -0.88 8.91
CA ALA A 16 10.42 0.04 7.77
C ALA A 16 9.16 0.91 7.59
N LEU A 17 8.06 0.60 8.27
CA LEU A 17 6.76 1.22 8.04
C LEU A 17 6.29 2.06 9.22
N LYS A 18 7.19 2.62 10.03
CA LYS A 18 6.79 3.47 11.16
C LYS A 18 6.58 4.92 10.74
N PRO A 19 5.51 5.59 11.19
CA PRO A 19 4.29 5.04 11.81
C PRO A 19 3.46 4.16 10.88
N PHE A 20 2.83 3.14 11.48
CA PHE A 20 2.25 1.99 10.79
C PHE A 20 1.04 2.34 9.91
N PRO A 21 0.88 1.68 8.75
CA PRO A 21 -0.21 1.98 7.84
C PRO A 21 -1.53 1.38 8.31
N VAL A 22 -2.61 2.10 8.02
CA VAL A 22 -4.01 1.68 8.21
C VAL A 22 -4.81 1.95 6.93
N ALA A 23 -5.93 1.24 6.78
CA ALA A 23 -6.91 1.53 5.75
C ALA A 23 -7.99 2.44 6.35
N ALA A 24 -8.12 3.65 5.84
CA ALA A 24 -9.09 4.63 6.34
C ALA A 24 -9.73 5.41 5.18
N GLU A 25 -10.86 6.06 5.46
CA GLU A 25 -11.42 7.02 4.51
C GLU A 25 -10.40 8.15 4.29
N ALA A 26 -10.27 8.58 3.04
CA ALA A 26 -9.44 9.73 2.69
C ALA A 26 -9.79 10.89 3.62
N ALA A 27 -8.80 11.46 4.30
CA ALA A 27 -9.03 12.70 5.02
C ALA A 27 -9.58 13.73 4.01
N PRO A 28 -10.64 14.48 4.33
CA PRO A 28 -11.05 15.59 3.50
C PRO A 28 -9.87 16.57 3.45
N ASP A 29 -9.21 16.63 2.31
CA ASP A 29 -8.18 17.61 2.03
C ASP A 29 -8.77 19.01 2.34
N PRO A 30 -8.11 19.83 3.19
CA PRO A 30 -8.60 21.17 3.50
C PRO A 30 -8.81 22.05 2.25
N GLU A 31 -8.15 21.77 1.12
CA GLU A 31 -8.41 22.45 -0.16
C GLU A 31 -9.64 21.91 -0.91
N ARG A 32 -10.09 20.67 -0.65
CA ARG A 32 -11.29 20.05 -1.27
C ARG A 32 -12.62 20.59 -0.75
N ARG A 33 -12.63 21.40 0.31
CA ARG A 33 -13.90 21.84 0.96
C ARG A 33 -14.71 22.84 0.13
N TRP A 34 -14.13 23.43 -0.92
CA TRP A 34 -14.72 24.59 -1.60
C TRP A 34 -14.95 24.42 -3.11
N TRP A 35 -14.63 23.29 -3.73
CA TRP A 35 -14.86 23.09 -5.16
C TRP A 35 -16.02 22.12 -5.44
N PRO A 36 -17.03 22.49 -6.24
CA PRO A 36 -18.07 21.57 -6.67
C PRO A 36 -17.50 20.61 -7.73
N HIS A 37 -17.42 19.32 -7.40
CA HIS A 37 -16.92 18.28 -8.31
C HIS A 37 -18.08 17.56 -9.03
N PRO A 38 -18.25 17.72 -10.36
CA PRO A 38 -19.13 16.85 -11.13
C PRO A 38 -18.43 15.50 -11.33
N GLY A 39 -18.81 14.49 -10.56
CA GLY A 39 -18.29 13.11 -10.69
C GLY A 39 -17.69 12.51 -9.43
N GLN A 40 -17.53 13.28 -8.35
CA GLN A 40 -17.23 12.69 -7.04
C GLN A 40 -18.53 12.16 -6.44
N HIS A 41 -18.65 10.84 -6.35
CA HIS A 41 -19.61 10.26 -5.43
C HIS A 41 -19.03 10.48 -4.02
N TRP A 42 -19.38 11.61 -3.38
CA TRP A 42 -19.05 11.98 -1.99
C TRP A 42 -19.62 10.99 -0.94
N ASN A 43 -20.00 9.80 -1.37
CA ASN A 43 -20.63 8.73 -0.60
C ASN A 43 -20.00 7.36 -0.90
N GLU A 44 -18.86 7.26 -1.60
CA GLU A 44 -18.10 6.00 -1.65
C GLU A 44 -17.10 5.99 -0.50
N THR A 45 -17.48 5.34 0.60
CA THR A 45 -16.57 4.93 1.69
C THR A 45 -15.46 3.98 1.20
N CYS A 46 -15.49 3.56 -0.06
CA CYS A 46 -14.64 2.54 -0.63
C CYS A 46 -14.15 2.91 -2.04
N PRO A 47 -12.93 2.52 -2.44
CA PRO A 47 -11.92 1.83 -1.62
C PRO A 47 -11.37 2.73 -0.51
N LEU A 48 -10.81 2.11 0.53
CA LEU A 48 -10.15 2.85 1.62
C LEU A 48 -8.75 3.27 1.16
N ASP A 49 -8.32 4.45 1.59
CA ASP A 49 -6.98 4.95 1.35
C ASP A 49 -6.00 4.38 2.38
N VAL A 50 -4.74 4.27 1.94
CA VAL A 50 -3.65 3.87 2.80
C VAL A 50 -3.11 5.12 3.48
N VAL A 51 -3.36 5.23 4.78
CA VAL A 51 -2.89 6.37 5.57
C VAL A 51 -2.02 5.90 6.72
N GLN A 52 -1.29 6.85 7.28
CA GLN A 52 -0.47 6.62 8.45
C GLN A 52 -1.32 6.74 9.73
N GLU A 53 -1.14 5.79 10.63
CA GLU A 53 -1.75 5.82 11.97
C GLU A 53 -1.30 7.07 12.74
N GLN A 54 -2.26 7.77 13.33
CA GLN A 54 -2.01 9.03 14.06
C GLN A 54 -1.52 8.77 15.48
N HIS A 55 -1.89 7.62 16.06
CA HIS A 55 -1.51 7.25 17.41
C HIS A 55 -0.25 6.39 17.40
N GLU A 56 0.87 6.93 17.88
CA GLU A 56 2.16 6.22 17.94
C GLU A 56 2.12 4.89 18.71
N VAL A 57 1.14 4.72 19.61
CA VAL A 57 0.93 3.47 20.38
C VAL A 57 0.22 2.38 19.59
N SER A 58 -0.40 2.72 18.46
CA SER A 58 -1.09 1.77 17.59
C SER A 58 -0.12 1.21 16.55
N ASN A 59 -0.16 -0.10 16.36
CA ASN A 59 0.69 -0.80 15.39
C ASN A 59 0.07 -0.84 13.98
N GLY A 60 -1.00 -0.09 13.75
CA GLY A 60 -1.74 -0.09 12.48
C GLY A 60 -2.36 -1.46 12.16
N LEU A 61 -2.54 -1.74 10.86
CA LEU A 61 -3.05 -3.01 10.37
C LEU A 61 -1.91 -3.92 9.86
N PRO A 62 -2.00 -5.24 10.05
CA PRO A 62 -1.01 -6.17 9.53
C PRO A 62 -0.98 -6.15 8.00
N LEU A 63 0.22 -6.26 7.43
CA LEU A 63 0.44 -6.27 5.99
C LEU A 63 1.09 -7.58 5.53
N MET A 64 0.79 -7.96 4.29
CA MET A 64 1.48 -9.02 3.58
C MET A 64 2.18 -8.47 2.34
N PHE A 65 3.43 -8.89 2.14
CA PHE A 65 4.22 -8.59 0.95
C PHE A 65 4.27 -9.83 0.06
N ILE A 66 3.85 -9.67 -1.19
CA ILE A 66 3.75 -10.76 -2.14
C ILE A 66 4.70 -10.44 -3.30
N PRO A 67 5.85 -11.14 -3.41
CA PRO A 67 6.81 -10.85 -4.46
C PRO A 67 6.24 -11.22 -5.83
N VAL A 68 6.64 -10.47 -6.86
CA VAL A 68 6.25 -10.71 -8.27
C VAL A 68 6.45 -12.14 -8.74
N ASN A 69 7.38 -12.87 -8.11
CA ASN A 69 7.48 -14.31 -8.21
C ASN A 69 7.12 -14.96 -6.86
N PRO A 70 5.86 -15.42 -6.67
CA PRO A 70 5.39 -15.98 -5.40
C PRO A 70 6.15 -17.24 -4.97
N LYS A 71 6.81 -17.93 -5.91
CA LYS A 71 7.63 -19.12 -5.59
C LYS A 71 8.90 -18.77 -4.82
N LYS A 72 9.33 -17.50 -4.85
CA LYS A 72 10.44 -17.00 -4.04
C LYS A 72 9.90 -16.56 -2.69
N GLY A 73 9.93 -17.45 -1.69
CA GLY A 73 9.45 -17.18 -0.32
C GLY A 73 10.31 -16.21 0.52
N VAL A 74 11.08 -15.33 -0.11
CA VAL A 74 11.92 -14.32 0.57
C VAL A 74 11.64 -12.98 -0.07
N ILE A 75 11.14 -12.04 0.75
CA ILE A 75 10.97 -10.63 0.40
C ILE A 75 12.34 -9.99 0.27
N ARG A 76 12.59 -9.31 -0.84
CA ARG A 76 13.89 -8.70 -1.15
C ARG A 76 13.73 -7.23 -1.45
N VAL A 77 14.75 -6.46 -1.13
CA VAL A 77 14.83 -5.09 -1.64
C VAL A 77 14.93 -5.09 -3.17
N SER A 78 14.54 -3.98 -3.80
CA SER A 78 14.59 -3.75 -5.24
C SER A 78 13.85 -4.80 -6.10
N THR A 79 12.88 -5.48 -5.49
CA THR A 79 11.99 -6.45 -6.17
C THR A 79 10.57 -5.90 -6.15
N ASP A 80 9.81 -6.11 -7.22
CA ASP A 80 8.39 -5.73 -7.28
C ASP A 80 7.55 -6.64 -6.36
N HIS A 81 6.69 -6.04 -5.55
CA HIS A 81 5.75 -6.72 -4.67
C HIS A 81 4.36 -6.12 -4.79
N ASN A 82 3.33 -6.95 -4.66
CA ASN A 82 2.04 -6.47 -4.17
C ASN A 82 2.11 -6.34 -2.65
N ILE A 83 1.37 -5.37 -2.12
CA ILE A 83 1.22 -5.13 -0.70
C ILE A 83 -0.27 -5.17 -0.40
N GLU A 84 -0.67 -5.88 0.63
CA GLU A 84 -2.08 -5.94 1.03
C GLU A 84 -2.24 -5.94 2.54
N PHE A 85 -3.37 -5.41 3.03
CA PHE A 85 -3.73 -5.58 4.43
C PHE A 85 -4.29 -6.98 4.69
N SER A 86 -3.72 -7.68 5.68
CA SER A 86 -4.25 -8.93 6.22
C SER A 86 -5.37 -8.69 7.24
N ALA A 87 -6.31 -7.83 6.90
CA ALA A 87 -7.43 -7.44 7.76
C ALA A 87 -8.72 -7.32 6.96
N ALA A 88 -9.84 -7.69 7.58
CA ALA A 88 -11.15 -7.45 7.00
C ALA A 88 -11.48 -5.96 7.07
N THR A 89 -12.10 -5.44 6.00
CA THR A 89 -12.57 -4.06 5.93
C THR A 89 -14.07 -4.03 5.66
N ILE A 90 -14.67 -2.84 5.75
CA ILE A 90 -16.07 -2.62 5.35
C ILE A 90 -16.27 -2.63 3.83
N CYS A 91 -15.17 -2.58 3.06
CA CYS A 91 -15.18 -2.56 1.61
C CYS A 91 -15.13 -3.98 1.05
N VAL A 92 -15.90 -4.21 -0.01
CA VAL A 92 -15.90 -5.48 -0.76
C VAL A 92 -14.69 -5.59 -1.70
N GLN A 93 -14.06 -4.46 -1.99
CA GLN A 93 -12.85 -4.35 -2.79
C GLN A 93 -11.67 -5.02 -2.08
N SER A 94 -10.70 -5.46 -2.87
CA SER A 94 -9.42 -5.97 -2.40
C SER A 94 -8.70 -4.99 -1.48
N THR A 95 -7.93 -5.48 -0.51
CA THR A 95 -7.03 -4.66 0.32
C THR A 95 -5.64 -4.50 -0.30
N VAL A 96 -5.43 -5.01 -1.52
CA VAL A 96 -4.20 -4.81 -2.29
C VAL A 96 -4.03 -3.34 -2.62
N TRP A 97 -2.83 -2.84 -2.38
CA TRP A 97 -2.46 -1.46 -2.62
C TRP A 97 -2.34 -1.19 -4.12
N LYS A 98 -2.78 -0.01 -4.54
CA LYS A 98 -2.57 0.55 -5.87
C LYS A 98 -2.23 2.03 -5.75
N LEU A 99 -1.43 2.53 -6.68
CA LEU A 99 -1.23 3.96 -6.86
C LEU A 99 -2.34 4.52 -7.75
N GLU A 100 -3.02 5.55 -7.27
CA GLU A 100 -4.10 6.23 -7.98
C GLU A 100 -3.77 7.71 -8.14
N TYR A 101 -4.09 8.27 -9.31
CA TYR A 101 -3.91 9.69 -9.60
C TYR A 101 -5.24 10.41 -9.39
N ASP A 102 -5.22 11.41 -8.52
CA ASP A 102 -6.36 12.28 -8.28
C ASP A 102 -6.20 13.54 -9.14
N GLU A 103 -6.99 13.65 -10.21
CA GLU A 103 -6.96 14.80 -11.11
C GLU A 103 -7.29 16.12 -10.41
N SER A 104 -8.05 16.06 -9.30
CA SER A 104 -8.50 17.27 -8.60
C SER A 104 -7.40 17.94 -7.78
N SER A 105 -6.56 17.15 -7.13
CA SER A 105 -5.38 17.63 -6.38
C SER A 105 -4.11 17.63 -7.23
N GLY A 106 -4.11 16.92 -8.37
CA GLY A 106 -2.93 16.69 -9.20
C GLY A 106 -1.89 15.80 -8.53
N GLN A 107 -2.27 15.05 -7.50
CA GLN A 107 -1.38 14.22 -6.69
C GLN A 107 -1.63 12.73 -6.92
N GLN A 108 -0.63 11.92 -6.57
CA GLN A 108 -0.74 10.46 -6.56
C GLN A 108 -0.84 9.97 -5.11
N PHE A 109 -1.78 9.08 -4.86
CA PHE A 109 -2.01 8.51 -3.53
C PHE A 109 -2.00 6.99 -3.60
N VAL A 110 -1.67 6.37 -2.47
CA VAL A 110 -1.79 4.93 -2.31
C VAL A 110 -3.17 4.62 -1.73
N THR A 111 -3.93 3.81 -2.45
CA THR A 111 -5.26 3.38 -2.04
C THR A 111 -5.39 1.87 -2.16
N THR A 112 -6.49 1.31 -1.66
CA THR A 112 -6.81 -0.12 -1.79
C THR A 112 -7.62 -0.41 -3.06
N GLY A 113 -8.03 -1.66 -3.27
CA GLY A 113 -8.77 -2.09 -4.45
C GLY A 113 -7.90 -2.46 -5.64
N GLY A 114 -6.59 -2.66 -5.43
CA GLY A 114 -5.68 -3.21 -6.42
C GLY A 114 -5.97 -4.70 -6.73
N VAL A 115 -5.27 -5.21 -7.74
CA VAL A 115 -5.34 -6.61 -8.17
C VAL A 115 -4.00 -7.28 -7.87
N GLU A 116 -4.05 -8.39 -7.13
CA GLU A 116 -2.89 -9.23 -6.86
C GLU A 116 -2.40 -9.92 -8.15
N GLY A 117 -1.08 -9.95 -8.35
CA GLY A 117 -0.44 -10.70 -9.42
C GLY A 117 -0.63 -10.09 -10.81
N ASN A 118 -0.58 -10.95 -11.82
CA ASN A 118 -0.65 -10.59 -13.25
C ASN A 118 0.32 -9.45 -13.64
N PRO A 119 1.64 -9.59 -13.40
CA PRO A 119 2.61 -8.54 -13.67
C PRO A 119 2.57 -8.10 -15.13
N GLY A 120 2.37 -6.80 -15.36
CA GLY A 120 2.26 -6.24 -16.69
C GLY A 120 1.64 -4.84 -16.67
N ARG A 121 1.44 -4.28 -17.86
CA ARG A 121 0.85 -2.95 -18.05
C ARG A 121 -0.51 -2.78 -17.35
N GLY A 122 -1.32 -3.83 -17.29
CA GLY A 122 -2.66 -3.78 -16.69
C GLY A 122 -2.68 -3.73 -15.15
N THR A 123 -1.58 -4.05 -14.49
CA THR A 123 -1.46 -4.04 -13.02
C THR A 123 -0.32 -3.16 -12.54
N LEU A 124 0.24 -2.32 -13.42
CA LEU A 124 1.47 -1.56 -13.16
C LEU A 124 1.41 -0.73 -11.87
N SER A 125 0.24 -0.13 -11.61
CA SER A 125 -0.06 0.66 -10.41
C SER A 125 -0.03 -0.13 -9.10
N ASN A 126 -0.04 -1.47 -9.15
CA ASN A 126 -0.21 -2.33 -7.97
C ASN A 126 1.14 -2.85 -7.44
N TRP A 127 2.26 -2.44 -8.05
CA TRP A 127 3.59 -2.96 -7.78
C TRP A 127 4.47 -1.93 -7.10
N PHE A 128 4.99 -2.30 -5.93
CA PHE A 128 5.85 -1.46 -5.11
C PHE A 128 7.16 -2.17 -4.82
N LYS A 129 8.20 -1.39 -4.53
CA LYS A 129 9.51 -1.86 -4.12
C LYS A 129 9.82 -1.40 -2.71
N ILE A 130 10.58 -2.22 -2.01
CA ILE A 130 11.27 -1.81 -0.80
C ILE A 130 12.70 -1.49 -1.21
N GLU A 131 13.16 -0.28 -0.93
CA GLU A 131 14.54 0.12 -1.19
C GLU A 131 15.22 0.48 0.13
N LYS A 132 16.53 0.27 0.21
CA LYS A 132 17.28 0.75 1.37
C LYS A 132 17.47 2.25 1.28
N TYR A 133 17.29 2.93 2.41
CA TYR A 133 17.59 4.34 2.55
C TYR A 133 18.27 4.57 3.89
N GLU A 134 19.55 4.95 3.84
CA GLU A 134 20.43 5.02 5.02
C GLU A 134 20.41 3.70 5.81
N ASP A 135 19.99 3.76 7.09
CA ASP A 135 19.90 2.61 7.99
C ASP A 135 18.51 1.95 7.99
N ASP A 136 17.55 2.51 7.23
CA ASP A 136 16.16 2.05 7.15
C ASP A 136 15.76 1.61 5.73
N ASN A 137 14.49 1.25 5.54
CA ASN A 137 13.95 0.90 4.23
C ASN A 137 12.76 1.78 3.89
N ASN A 138 12.69 2.23 2.64
CA ASN A 138 11.61 3.05 2.11
C ASN A 138 10.76 2.25 1.14
N LEU A 139 9.47 2.59 1.11
CA LEU A 139 8.57 2.13 0.06
C LEU A 139 8.70 3.04 -1.17
N VAL A 140 8.89 2.45 -2.34
CA VAL A 140 9.12 3.15 -3.60
C VAL A 140 8.17 2.63 -4.68
N PHE A 141 7.61 3.55 -5.46
CA PHE A 141 6.85 3.22 -6.66
C PHE A 141 7.70 3.46 -7.92
N CYS A 142 8.37 2.40 -8.39
CA CYS A 142 9.13 2.36 -9.65
C CYS A 142 9.06 0.94 -10.25
N PRO A 143 7.87 0.51 -10.70
CA PRO A 143 7.64 -0.88 -11.05
C PRO A 143 8.39 -1.30 -12.33
N THR A 144 8.89 -2.54 -12.35
CA THR A 144 9.66 -3.11 -13.48
C THR A 144 8.98 -4.30 -14.14
N VAL A 145 7.66 -4.40 -14.00
CA VAL A 145 6.84 -5.50 -14.52
C VAL A 145 6.42 -5.33 -15.99
N VAL A 146 7.02 -4.38 -16.73
CA VAL A 146 6.71 -4.04 -18.13
C VAL A 146 7.87 -4.39 -19.05
#